data_AF-A0A3L7TMH3-F1
#
_entry.id   AF-A0A3L7TMH3-F1
#
_cell.length_a   1.000
_cell.length_b   1.000
_cell.length_c   1.000
_cell.angle_alpha   90.00
_cell.angle_beta   90.00
_cell.angle_gamma   90.00
#
_symmetry.space_group_name_H-M   'P 1'
#
loop_
_entity.id
_entity.type
_entity.pdbx_description
1 polymer ?
#
loop_
_entity_poly.entity_id
_entity_poly.type
_entity_poly.pdbx_seq_one_letter_code
_entity_poly.pdbx_strand_id
1 'polypeptide(L)'
;MNGGGEPQSSASFPIALLRHEHADGAAHFDLLVANCAPTSPDAVTVPTYRLARRPDLLTPHCTIGIEPIALHRERYLTLSQAVALDHGRGTVTPLRRGSVVQTSHGDLRIRWNDGELQRWRIERDDADWTLSVLAEHSEQPQ
;
A
#
# COMPACT_ATOMS: atom_id res chain seq x y z
N MET A 1 4.59 42.53 0.09
CA MET A 1 5.47 41.71 -0.75
C MET A 1 5.01 40.27 -0.60
N ASN A 2 4.35 39.74 -1.63
CA ASN A 2 3.86 38.36 -1.67
C ASN A 2 5.03 37.45 -2.08
N GLY A 3 5.55 36.67 -1.14
CA GLY A 3 6.44 35.55 -1.42
C GLY A 3 5.60 34.28 -1.48
N GLY A 4 5.47 33.70 -2.68
CA GLY A 4 4.66 32.52 -2.94
C GLY A 4 5.11 31.32 -2.10
N GLY A 5 4.17 30.74 -1.36
CA GLY A 5 4.34 29.40 -0.83
C GLY A 5 4.27 28.42 -1.98
N GLU A 6 5.42 27.87 -2.39
CA GLU A 6 5.45 26.67 -3.21
C GLU A 6 4.68 25.57 -2.44
N PRO A 7 3.74 24.84 -3.07
CA PRO A 7 3.11 23.72 -2.41
C PRO A 7 4.20 22.70 -2.05
N GLN A 8 4.31 22.39 -0.76
CA GLN A 8 5.24 21.39 -0.25
C GLN A 8 5.07 20.10 -1.05
N SER A 9 6.09 19.77 -1.86
CA SER A 9 6.13 18.54 -2.65
C SER A 9 5.96 17.37 -1.69
N SER A 10 4.77 16.79 -1.69
CA SER A 10 4.45 15.67 -0.82
C SER A 10 5.22 14.48 -1.41
N ALA A 11 6.30 14.08 -0.73
CA ALA A 11 7.18 13.03 -1.24
C ALA A 11 6.36 11.78 -1.60
N SER A 12 6.61 11.24 -2.79
CA SER A 12 5.97 10.02 -3.24
C SER A 12 6.86 8.82 -2.99
N PHE A 13 6.29 7.76 -2.42
CA PHE A 13 6.99 6.53 -2.08
C PHE A 13 6.37 5.31 -2.77
N PRO A 14 7.10 4.20 -2.93
CA PRO A 14 6.54 3.00 -3.54
C PRO A 14 5.45 2.35 -2.67
N ILE A 15 4.47 1.76 -3.34
CA ILE A 15 3.43 0.93 -2.73
C ILE A 15 3.25 -0.35 -3.56
N ALA A 16 3.00 -1.47 -2.90
CA ALA A 16 2.74 -2.74 -3.56
C ALA A 16 1.63 -3.52 -2.86
N LEU A 17 0.77 -4.15 -3.66
CA LEU A 17 -0.20 -5.13 -3.21
C LEU A 17 0.25 -6.50 -3.70
N LEU A 18 0.42 -7.43 -2.77
CA LEU A 18 0.90 -8.78 -3.03
C LEU A 18 -0.17 -9.79 -2.61
N ARG A 19 -0.18 -10.95 -3.27
CA ARG A 19 -0.89 -12.15 -2.81
C ARG A 19 0.12 -13.13 -2.27
N HIS A 20 -0.10 -13.60 -1.04
CA HIS A 20 0.71 -14.63 -0.41
C HIS A 20 -0.12 -15.91 -0.32
N GLU A 21 0.33 -16.95 -1.02
CA GLU A 21 -0.24 -18.29 -0.97
C GLU A 21 0.69 -19.22 -0.17
N HIS A 22 0.16 -19.89 0.85
CA HIS A 22 0.86 -20.89 1.64
C HIS A 22 0.82 -22.27 0.98
N ALA A 23 1.70 -23.18 1.43
CA ALA A 23 1.79 -24.53 0.87
C ALA A 23 0.54 -25.39 1.10
N ASP A 24 -0.28 -25.05 2.11
CA ASP A 24 -1.56 -25.69 2.41
C ASP A 24 -2.74 -25.13 1.57
N GLY A 25 -2.46 -24.16 0.69
CA GLY A 25 -3.47 -23.50 -0.15
C GLY A 25 -4.17 -22.31 0.50
N ALA A 26 -3.89 -22.01 1.78
CA ALA A 26 -4.38 -20.78 2.39
C ALA A 26 -3.74 -19.56 1.72
N ALA A 27 -4.50 -18.47 1.58
CA ALA A 27 -4.01 -17.26 0.94
C ALA A 27 -4.49 -16.01 1.65
N HIS A 28 -3.64 -14.98 1.65
CA HIS A 28 -3.98 -13.63 2.08
C HIS A 28 -3.34 -12.60 1.15
N PHE A 29 -3.60 -11.33 1.41
CA PHE A 29 -2.97 -10.23 0.70
C PHE A 29 -2.09 -9.45 1.66
N ASP A 30 -0.99 -8.91 1.13
CA ASP A 30 -0.12 -8.00 1.87
C ASP A 30 -0.06 -6.66 1.14
N LEU A 31 -0.29 -5.59 1.88
CA LEU A 31 -0.12 -4.22 1.42
C LEU A 31 1.15 -3.65 2.01
N LEU A 32 2.11 -3.32 1.15
CA LEU A 32 3.39 -2.72 1.51
C LEU A 32 3.34 -1.24 1.17
N VAL A 33 3.55 -0.38 2.16
CA VAL A 33 3.48 1.09 2.02
C VAL A 33 4.78 1.70 2.50
N ALA A 34 5.68 2.07 1.59
CA ALA A 34 6.91 2.74 1.98
C ALA A 34 6.61 4.16 2.51
N ASN A 35 7.34 4.57 3.55
CA ASN A 35 7.26 5.89 4.16
C ASN A 35 8.54 6.73 3.93
N CYS A 36 9.50 6.17 3.20
CA CYS A 36 10.74 6.81 2.80
C CYS A 36 11.19 6.23 1.45
N ALA A 37 12.20 6.87 0.83
CA ALA A 37 12.82 6.32 -0.37
C ALA A 37 13.56 5.02 -0.01
N PRO A 38 13.36 3.91 -0.76
CA PRO A 38 14.13 2.69 -0.58
C PRO A 38 15.63 2.95 -0.67
N THR A 39 16.39 2.30 0.20
CA THR A 39 17.85 2.43 0.33
C THR A 39 18.60 1.18 -0.14
N SER A 40 18.01 -0.01 0.04
CA SER A 40 18.62 -1.29 -0.31
C SER A 40 17.57 -2.40 -0.42
N PRO A 41 17.60 -3.25 -1.47
CA PRO A 41 16.64 -4.34 -1.66
C PRO A 41 16.45 -5.28 -0.45
N ASP A 42 17.49 -5.46 0.37
CA ASP A 42 17.48 -6.37 1.52
C ASP A 42 17.17 -5.68 2.86
N ALA A 43 17.07 -4.34 2.88
CA ALA A 43 16.69 -3.60 4.08
C ALA A 43 15.26 -3.96 4.51
N VAL A 44 15.07 -4.29 5.79
CA VAL A 44 13.79 -4.72 6.36
C VAL A 44 13.11 -3.52 7.03
N THR A 45 12.56 -2.64 6.21
CA THR A 45 12.09 -1.32 6.63
C THR A 45 10.65 -1.03 6.24
N VAL A 46 10.02 -1.86 5.40
CA VAL A 46 8.75 -1.52 4.75
C VAL A 46 7.55 -1.86 5.64
N PRO A 47 6.76 -0.86 6.10
CA PRO A 47 5.48 -1.11 6.76
C PRO A 47 4.57 -2.00 5.91
N THR A 48 4.04 -3.04 6.54
CA THR A 48 3.23 -4.05 5.84
C THR A 48 1.98 -4.37 6.64
N TYR A 49 0.88 -4.50 5.91
CA TYR A 49 -0.43 -4.84 6.46
C TYR A 49 -0.97 -6.08 5.77
N ARG A 50 -1.39 -7.07 6.55
CA ARG A 50 -2.11 -8.24 6.06
C ARG A 50 -3.60 -7.92 5.89
N LEU A 51 -4.19 -8.39 4.80
CA LEU A 51 -5.59 -8.20 4.45
C LEU A 51 -6.23 -9.52 4.03
N ALA A 52 -7.49 -9.71 4.43
CA ALA A 52 -8.30 -10.84 3.97
C ALA A 52 -8.90 -10.62 2.56
N ARG A 53 -8.93 -9.37 2.09
CA ARG A 53 -9.57 -8.97 0.82
C ARG A 53 -8.71 -7.95 0.08
N ARG A 54 -8.85 -7.92 -1.24
CA ARG A 54 -8.20 -6.94 -2.11
C ARG A 54 -8.85 -5.56 -2.00
N PRO A 55 -8.16 -4.54 -1.44
CA PRO A 55 -8.73 -3.21 -1.27
C PRO A 55 -8.94 -2.50 -2.61
N ASP A 56 -8.12 -2.82 -3.60
CA ASP A 56 -8.16 -2.25 -4.94
C ASP A 56 -9.37 -2.67 -5.77
N LEU A 57 -10.11 -3.70 -5.31
CA LEU A 57 -11.35 -4.17 -5.93
C LEU A 57 -12.60 -3.82 -5.13
N LEU A 58 -12.45 -3.08 -4.01
CA LEU A 58 -13.59 -2.66 -3.20
C LEU A 58 -14.22 -1.40 -3.76
N THR A 59 -15.53 -1.26 -3.54
CA THR A 59 -16.23 -0.02 -3.86
C THR A 59 -15.80 1.09 -2.90
N PRO A 60 -15.88 2.37 -3.33
CA PRO A 60 -15.71 3.51 -2.44
C PRO A 60 -16.59 3.40 -1.18
N HIS A 61 -16.08 3.95 -0.08
CA HIS A 61 -16.65 3.91 1.27
C HIS A 61 -16.70 2.52 1.94
N CYS A 62 -16.10 1.49 1.33
CA CYS A 62 -15.88 0.23 2.03
C CYS A 62 -14.70 0.33 3.00
N THR A 63 -14.91 -0.20 4.21
CA THR A 63 -13.88 -0.37 5.22
C THR A 63 -13.64 -1.85 5.49
N ILE A 64 -12.38 -2.25 5.61
CA ILE A 64 -11.97 -3.60 5.98
C ILE A 64 -10.99 -3.55 7.15
N GLY A 65 -11.03 -4.58 8.00
CA GLY A 65 -9.98 -4.82 8.98
C GLY A 65 -8.69 -5.23 8.30
N ILE A 66 -7.57 -4.73 8.82
CA ILE A 66 -6.22 -5.08 8.39
C ILE A 66 -5.36 -5.37 9.63
N GLU A 67 -4.27 -6.07 9.45
CA GLU A 67 -3.36 -6.42 10.56
C GLU A 67 -1.95 -5.90 10.23
N PRO A 68 -1.36 -4.99 11.02
CA PRO A 68 0.05 -4.65 10.85
C PRO A 68 0.91 -5.87 11.19
N ILE A 69 1.81 -6.23 10.28
CA ILE A 69 2.73 -7.35 10.48
C ILE A 69 4.18 -6.86 10.47
N ALA A 70 5.13 -7.79 10.63
CA ALA A 70 6.54 -7.47 10.57
C ALA A 70 6.91 -6.71 9.28
N LEU A 71 7.86 -5.79 9.41
CA LEU A 71 8.37 -5.03 8.27
C LEU A 71 8.93 -5.97 7.20
N HIS A 72 8.73 -5.62 5.95
CA HIS A 72 9.21 -6.40 4.80
C HIS A 72 10.49 -5.82 4.20
N ARG A 73 11.18 -6.66 3.44
CA ARG A 73 12.32 -6.24 2.62
C ARG A 73 11.88 -5.30 1.52
N GLU A 74 12.66 -4.26 1.25
CA GLU A 74 12.35 -3.26 0.21
C GLU A 74 12.19 -3.88 -1.18
N ARG A 75 12.88 -5.00 -1.50
CA ARG A 75 12.72 -5.71 -2.78
C ARG A 75 11.29 -6.14 -3.08
N TYR A 76 10.44 -6.33 -2.07
CA TYR A 76 9.06 -6.73 -2.27
C TYR A 76 8.20 -5.64 -2.93
N LEU A 77 8.61 -4.37 -2.82
CA LEU A 77 7.95 -3.23 -3.47
C LEU A 77 8.07 -3.26 -5.00
N THR A 78 9.10 -3.93 -5.53
CA THR A 78 9.46 -3.89 -6.95
C THR A 78 9.28 -5.22 -7.67
N LEU A 79 8.76 -6.26 -7.02
CA LEU A 79 8.54 -7.57 -7.66
C LEU A 79 7.70 -7.45 -8.93
N SER A 80 8.18 -8.03 -10.02
CA SER A 80 7.48 -8.09 -11.32
C SER A 80 6.85 -9.45 -11.61
N GLN A 81 7.22 -10.48 -10.86
CA GLN A 81 6.78 -11.86 -11.05
C GLN A 81 6.64 -12.55 -9.70
N ALA A 82 5.95 -13.69 -9.69
CA ALA A 82 5.82 -14.53 -8.51
C ALA A 82 7.20 -15.04 -8.04
N VAL A 83 7.37 -15.11 -6.73
CA VAL A 83 8.59 -15.60 -6.09
C VAL A 83 8.23 -16.63 -5.04
N ALA A 84 8.80 -17.83 -5.17
CA ALA A 84 8.74 -18.84 -4.12
C ALA A 84 9.60 -18.41 -2.93
N LEU A 85 9.05 -18.55 -1.73
CA LEU A 85 9.75 -18.27 -0.48
C LEU A 85 10.41 -19.54 0.05
N ASP A 86 11.61 -19.37 0.61
CA ASP A 86 12.36 -20.47 1.22
C ASP A 86 11.59 -21.11 2.40
N HIS A 87 11.95 -22.37 2.69
CA HIS A 87 11.47 -23.15 3.84
C HIS A 87 9.95 -23.37 3.88
N GLY A 88 9.33 -23.56 2.70
CA GLY A 88 7.90 -23.90 2.63
C GLY A 88 6.97 -22.74 3.01
N ARG A 89 7.49 -21.50 3.06
CA ARG A 89 6.70 -20.32 3.39
C ARG A 89 5.72 -19.91 2.29
N GLY A 90 5.70 -20.60 1.16
CA GLY A 90 4.73 -20.39 0.09
C GLY A 90 5.24 -19.51 -1.03
N THR A 91 4.33 -18.88 -1.76
CA THR A 91 4.62 -18.03 -2.93
C THR A 91 4.04 -16.64 -2.74
N VAL A 92 4.83 -15.62 -3.09
CA VAL A 92 4.39 -14.23 -3.12
C VAL A 92 4.26 -13.79 -4.57
N THR A 93 3.06 -13.36 -4.96
CA THR A 93 2.75 -12.88 -6.31
C THR A 93 2.42 -11.39 -6.27
N PRO A 94 3.13 -10.52 -7.01
CA PRO A 94 2.76 -9.12 -7.11
C PRO A 94 1.45 -8.97 -7.87
N LEU A 95 0.46 -8.32 -7.25
CA LEU A 95 -0.82 -8.02 -7.88
C LEU A 95 -0.82 -6.63 -8.49
N ARG A 96 -0.41 -5.62 -7.72
CA ARG A 96 -0.31 -4.23 -8.18
C ARG A 96 0.88 -3.53 -7.54
N ARG A 97 1.43 -2.57 -8.26
CA ARG A 97 2.52 -1.70 -7.81
C ARG A 97 2.24 -0.28 -8.26
N GLY A 98 2.75 0.68 -7.51
CA GLY A 98 2.52 2.08 -7.80
C GLY A 98 3.34 2.98 -6.92
N SER A 99 2.92 4.23 -6.90
CA SER A 99 3.45 5.26 -6.03
C SER A 99 2.33 5.79 -5.14
N VAL A 100 2.66 6.09 -3.89
CA VAL A 100 1.74 6.64 -2.91
C VAL A 100 2.27 7.99 -2.43
N VAL A 101 1.36 8.92 -2.22
CA VAL A 101 1.61 10.16 -1.48
C VAL A 101 0.75 10.10 -0.23
N GLN A 102 1.39 10.12 0.93
CA GLN A 102 0.70 10.17 2.21
C GLN A 102 0.44 11.63 2.60
N THR A 103 -0.80 11.94 2.94
CA THR A 103 -1.19 13.26 3.44
C THR A 103 -0.99 13.36 4.95
N SER A 104 -0.96 14.58 5.48
CA SER A 104 -0.88 14.86 6.91
C SER A 104 -2.02 14.24 7.75
N HIS A 105 -3.13 13.88 7.12
CA HIS A 105 -4.31 13.30 7.77
C HIS A 105 -4.38 11.77 7.66
N GLY A 106 -3.32 11.12 7.18
CA GLY A 106 -3.27 9.66 7.03
C GLY A 106 -3.92 9.12 5.75
N ASP A 107 -4.48 9.98 4.89
CA ASP A 107 -4.93 9.56 3.56
C ASP A 107 -3.73 9.16 2.70
N LEU A 108 -3.90 8.08 1.95
CA LEU A 108 -3.00 7.60 0.91
C LEU A 108 -3.61 7.95 -0.45
N ARG A 109 -2.89 8.76 -1.24
CA ARG A 109 -3.20 8.99 -2.65
C ARG A 109 -2.31 8.07 -3.48
N ILE A 110 -2.90 7.08 -4.12
CA ILE A 110 -2.19 6.01 -4.81
C ILE A 110 -2.36 6.20 -6.30
N ARG A 111 -1.23 6.12 -7.02
CA ARG A 111 -1.20 5.98 -8.47
C ARG A 111 -0.57 4.63 -8.80
N TRP A 112 -1.37 3.74 -9.34
CA TRP A 112 -0.92 2.44 -9.79
C TRP A 112 -0.18 2.56 -11.13
N ASN A 113 0.70 1.59 -11.43
CA ASN A 113 1.51 1.59 -12.65
C ASN A 113 0.68 1.43 -13.94
N ASP A 114 -0.54 0.90 -13.85
CA ASP A 114 -1.52 0.85 -14.95
C ASP A 114 -2.23 2.18 -15.19
N GLY A 115 -1.96 3.19 -14.36
CA GLY A 115 -2.50 4.54 -14.45
C GLY A 115 -3.73 4.80 -13.58
N GLU A 116 -4.32 3.78 -12.95
CA GLU A 116 -5.47 3.97 -12.07
C GLU A 116 -5.09 4.75 -10.81
N LEU A 117 -6.00 5.61 -10.36
CA LEU A 117 -5.87 6.38 -9.14
C LEU A 117 -6.82 5.84 -8.09
N GLN A 118 -6.35 5.77 -6.85
CA GLN A 118 -7.18 5.39 -5.71
C GLN A 118 -6.82 6.23 -4.49
N ARG A 119 -7.81 6.41 -3.62
CA ARG A 119 -7.62 7.06 -2.32
C ARG A 119 -8.01 6.11 -1.22
N TRP A 120 -7.09 5.82 -0.33
CA TRP A 120 -7.35 5.01 0.85
C TRP A 120 -7.05 5.80 2.11
N ARG A 121 -7.55 5.32 3.25
CA ARG A 121 -7.14 5.77 4.57
C ARG A 121 -6.84 4.55 5.42
N ILE A 122 -5.69 4.60 6.10
CA ILE A 122 -5.35 3.62 7.13
C ILE A 122 -5.52 4.30 8.48
N GLU A 123 -6.38 3.74 9.31
CA GLU A 123 -6.70 4.24 10.64
C GLU A 123 -6.42 3.15 11.68
N ARG A 124 -6.06 3.60 12.87
CA ARG A 124 -5.96 2.77 14.06
C ARG A 124 -6.95 3.30 15.10
N ASP A 125 -7.85 2.44 15.56
CA ASP A 125 -8.74 2.71 16.68
C ASP A 125 -8.42 1.72 17.80
N ASP A 126 -7.98 2.21 18.95
CA ASP A 126 -7.40 1.41 20.04
C ASP A 126 -6.33 0.39 19.59
N ALA A 127 -6.75 -0.85 19.35
CA ALA A 127 -5.93 -1.97 18.90
C ALA A 127 -6.23 -2.44 17.46
N ASP A 128 -7.35 -1.99 16.88
CA ASP A 128 -7.81 -2.42 15.57
C ASP A 128 -7.30 -1.49 14.48
N TRP A 129 -6.83 -2.09 13.39
CA TRP A 129 -6.43 -1.35 12.21
C TRP A 129 -7.44 -1.54 11.10
N THR A 130 -7.78 -0.45 10.42
CA THR A 130 -8.73 -0.48 9.31
C THR A 130 -8.16 0.20 8.08
N LEU A 131 -8.60 -0.27 6.92
CA LEU A 131 -8.40 0.37 5.64
C LEU A 131 -9.75 0.75 5.07
N SER A 132 -9.96 2.04 4.83
CA SER A 132 -11.13 2.59 4.17
C SER A 132 -10.79 3.01 2.75
N VAL A 133 -11.54 2.52 1.76
CA VAL A 133 -11.48 3.01 0.39
C VAL A 133 -12.30 4.28 0.31
N LEU A 134 -11.70 5.38 -0.09
CA LEU A 134 -12.35 6.67 -0.21
C LEU A 134 -12.84 6.88 -1.64
N ALA A 135 -13.90 7.66 -1.81
CA ALA A 135 -14.28 8.14 -3.13
C ALA A 135 -13.18 9.03 -3.71
N GLU A 136 -12.95 8.91 -5.01
CA GLU A 136 -12.24 9.93 -5.75
C GLU A 136 -13.07 11.21 -5.65
N HIS A 137 -12.54 12.24 -4.99
CA HIS A 137 -13.14 13.55 -5.13
C HIS A 137 -12.88 13.96 -6.58
N SER A 138 -13.93 14.01 -7.39
CA SER A 138 -13.91 14.81 -8.60
C SER A 138 -13.49 16.20 -8.16
N GLU A 139 -12.32 16.65 -8.57
CA GLU A 139 -12.03 18.08 -8.57
C GLU A 139 -13.13 18.69 -9.43
N GLN A 140 -14.11 19.34 -8.79
CA GLN A 140 -15.09 20.11 -9.54
C GLN A 140 -14.28 21.18 -10.28
N PRO A 141 -14.32 21.23 -11.62
CA PRO A 141 -13.73 22.35 -12.32
C PRO A 141 -14.48 23.61 -11.84
N GLN A 142 -13.72 24.55 -11.28
CA GLN A 142 -14.19 25.92 -11.10
C GLN A 142 -14.44 26.58 -12.45
#